data_AF-A0A7C1IHJ8-F1
#
_entry.id   AF-A0A7C1IHJ8-F1
#
_cell.length_a   1.000
_cell.length_b   1.000
_cell.length_c   1.000
_cell.angle_alpha   90.00
_cell.angle_beta   90.00
_cell.angle_gamma   90.00
#
_symmetry.space_group_name_H-M   'P 1'
#
loop_
_entity.id
_entity.type
_entity.pdbx_description
1 polymer ?
#
loop_
_entity_poly.entity_id
_entity_poly.type
_entity_poly.pdbx_seq_one_letter_code
_entity_poly.pdbx_strand_id
1 'polypeptide(L)' 'MLRYFLKNKSVGEIIAIRELQVLEGIKDPFPIINSLIEKGYLVKGRGCYNINSNLLRKNKI' A
#
# COMPACT_ATOMS: atom_id res chain seq x y z
N MET A 1 3.65 4.96 5.62
CA MET A 1 2.78 3.99 4.89
C MET A 1 2.77 4.17 3.38
N LEU A 2 2.25 5.27 2.83
CA LEU A 2 2.17 5.42 1.36
C LEU A 2 3.56 5.31 0.69
N ARG A 3 4.62 5.85 1.33
CA ARG A 3 6.01 5.71 0.86
C ARG A 3 6.46 4.26 0.69
N TYR A 4 6.07 3.36 1.60
CA TYR A 4 6.38 1.92 1.50
C TYR A 4 5.78 1.33 0.22
N PHE A 5 4.48 1.60 -0.03
CA PHE A 5 3.82 1.12 -1.23
C PHE A 5 4.32 1.81 -2.51
N LEU A 6 4.71 3.09 -2.46
CA LEU A 6 5.32 3.78 -3.59
C LEU A 6 6.67 3.18 -3.99
N LYS A 7 7.48 2.76 -3.01
CA LYS A 7 8.76 2.09 -3.24
C LYS A 7 8.56 0.71 -3.88
N ASN A 8 7.65 -0.09 -3.34
CA ASN A 8 7.47 -1.47 -3.77
C ASN A 8 6.50 -1.65 -4.96
N LYS A 9 5.61 -0.68 -5.21
CA LYS A 9 4.59 -0.62 -6.28
C LYS A 9 3.50 -1.69 -6.22
N SER A 10 3.87 -2.95 -5.98
CA SER A 10 2.98 -4.10 -5.82
C SER A 10 3.56 -5.02 -4.76
N VAL A 11 2.74 -5.37 -3.75
CA VAL A 11 3.18 -6.20 -2.62
C VAL A 11 2.11 -7.23 -2.28
N GLY A 12 2.51 -8.47 -2.05
CA GLY A 12 1.60 -9.50 -1.53
C GLY A 12 1.06 -9.13 -0.15
N GLU A 13 -0.20 -9.44 0.13
CA GLU A 13 -0.90 -9.02 1.37
C GLU A 13 -0.15 -9.47 2.63
N ILE A 14 0.24 -10.74 2.69
CA ILE A 14 0.95 -11.32 3.85
C ILE A 14 2.29 -10.61 4.09
N ILE A 15 3.03 -10.34 3.01
CA ILE A 15 4.32 -9.64 3.09
C ILE A 15 4.12 -8.19 3.54
N ALA A 16 3.14 -7.49 2.96
CA ALA A 16 2.82 -6.12 3.33
C ALA A 16 2.48 -6.03 4.81
N ILE A 17 1.59 -6.88 5.34
CA ILE A 17 1.24 -6.87 6.76
C ILE A 17 2.48 -7.12 7.63
N ARG A 18 3.27 -8.14 7.31
CA ARG A 18 4.46 -8.50 8.10
C ARG A 18 5.51 -7.40 8.11
N GLU A 19 5.83 -6.83 6.96
CA GLU A 19 6.83 -5.77 6.85
C GLU A 19 6.37 -4.47 7.54
N LEU A 20 5.08 -4.12 7.41
CA LEU A 20 4.54 -2.96 8.10
C LEU A 20 4.53 -3.14 9.64
N GLN A 21 4.32 -4.36 10.12
CA GLN A 21 4.42 -4.67 11.54
C GLN A 21 5.87 -4.64 12.06
N VAL A 22 6.77 -5.32 11.37
CA VAL A 22 8.13 -5.57 11.86
C VAL A 22 9.09 -4.42 11.56
N LEU A 23 9.02 -3.86 10.35
CA LEU A 23 9.99 -2.85 9.89
C LEU A 23 9.50 -1.43 10.17
N GLU A 24 8.20 -1.19 10.07
CA GLU A 24 7.59 0.14 10.27
C GLU A 24 6.95 0.28 11.67
N GLY A 25 6.98 -0.77 12.49
CA GLY A 25 6.50 -0.74 13.88
C GLY A 25 4.98 -0.58 14.03
N ILE A 26 4.19 -0.89 13.00
CA ILE A 26 2.73 -0.69 13.03
C ILE A 26 2.03 -1.88 13.65
N LYS A 27 1.40 -1.67 14.80
CA LYS A 27 0.68 -2.72 15.53
C LYS A 27 -0.46 -3.36 14.71
N ASP A 28 -1.25 -2.54 14.02
CA ASP A 28 -2.33 -2.99 13.14
C ASP A 28 -2.30 -2.24 11.79
N PRO A 29 -1.76 -2.85 10.72
CA PRO A 29 -1.70 -2.21 9.41
C PRO A 29 -3.04 -2.14 8.66
N PHE A 30 -4.03 -2.95 9.03
CA PHE A 30 -5.26 -3.10 8.24
C PHE A 30 -6.06 -1.80 8.10
N PRO A 31 -6.33 -1.02 9.17
CA PRO A 31 -7.06 0.24 9.05
C PRO A 31 -6.36 1.24 8.13
N ILE A 32 -5.02 1.27 8.16
CA ILE A 32 -4.23 2.19 7.35
C ILE A 32 -4.29 1.77 5.88
N ILE A 33 -4.12 0.48 5.59
CA ILE A 33 -4.20 -0.06 4.23
C ILE A 33 -5.60 0.18 3.66
N ASN A 34 -6.66 -0.09 4.43
CA ASN A 34 -8.04 0.16 4.01
C ASN A 34 -8.26 1.64 3.72
N SER A 35 -7.78 2.54 4.58
CA SER A 35 -7.86 3.99 4.32
C SER A 35 -7.12 4.40 3.03
N LEU A 36 -5.99 3.76 2.70
CA LEU A 36 -5.27 4.02 1.45
C LEU A 36 -6.02 3.49 0.22
N ILE A 37 -6.75 2.38 0.35
CA ILE A 37 -7.62 1.84 -0.70
C ILE A 37 -8.81 2.77 -0.92
N GLU A 38 -9.50 3.18 0.16
CA GLU A 38 -10.65 4.10 0.12
C GLU A 38 -10.28 5.44 -0.51
N LYS A 39 -9.10 5.97 -0.21
CA LYS A 39 -8.57 7.20 -0.81
C LYS A 39 -8.07 7.02 -2.26
N GLY A 40 -8.12 5.80 -2.78
CA GLY A 40 -7.71 5.48 -4.15
C GLY A 40 -6.20 5.47 -4.38
N TYR A 41 -5.38 5.48 -3.33
CA TYR A 41 -3.92 5.32 -3.46
C TYR A 41 -3.52 3.88 -3.78
N LEU A 42 -4.28 2.92 -3.24
CA LEU A 42 -4.07 1.49 -3.45
C LEU A 42 -5.24 0.83 -4.16
N VAL A 43 -4.95 -0.24 -4.90
CA VAL A 43 -5.91 -1.16 -5.49
C VAL A 43 -5.63 -2.55 -4.94
N LYS A 44 -6.65 -3.20 -4.39
CA LYS A 44 -6.57 -4.58 -3.91
C LYS A 44 -6.72 -5.54 -5.10
N GLY A 45 -5.67 -6.32 -5.37
CA GLY A 45 -5.68 -7.42 -6.31
C GLY A 45 -6.03 -8.75 -5.62
N ARG A 46 -5.78 -9.87 -6.29
CA ARG A 46 -5.87 -11.20 -5.65
C ARG A 46 -4.63 -11.43 -4.79
N GLY A 47 -4.76 -11.19 -3.48
CA GLY A 47 -3.68 -11.42 -2.51
C GLY A 47 -2.54 -10.41 -2.58
N CYS A 48 -2.78 -9.22 -3.17
CA CYS A 48 -1.78 -8.15 -3.23
C CYS A 48 -2.39 -6.74 -3.16
N TYR A 49 -1.57 -5.79 -2.70
CA TYR A 49 -1.85 -4.36 -2.74
C TYR A 49 -0.98 -3.70 -3.81
N ASN A 50 -1.60 -2.93 -4.70
CA ASN A 50 -0.94 -2.25 -5.82
C ASN A 50 -1.12 -0.74 -5.70
N ILE A 51 -0.13 0.06 -6.06
CA ILE A 51 -0.33 1.50 -6.26
C ILE A 51 -1.31 1.71 -7.41
N ASN A 52 -2.27 2.61 -7.22
CA ASN A 52 -3.15 3.04 -8.29
C ASN A 52 -2.34 3.79 -9.36
N SER A 53 -2.26 3.25 -10.57
CA SER A 53 -1.49 3.83 -11.68
C SER A 53 -1.99 5.21 -12.11
N ASN A 54 -3.25 5.53 -11.86
CA ASN A 54 -3.81 6.87 -12.10
C ASN A 54 -3.19 7.93 -11.17
N LEU A 55 -2.73 7.53 -9.98
CA LEU A 55 -1.97 8.39 -9.08
C LEU A 55 -0.59 8.75 -9.68
N LEU A 56 0.08 7.79 -10.31
CA LEU A 56 1.40 7.99 -10.92
C LEU A 56 1.33 8.89 -12.15
N ARG A 57 0.21 8.86 -12.89
CA ARG A 57 -0.03 9.76 -14.03
C ARG A 57 -0.26 11.21 -13.63
N LYS A 58 -0.93 11.47 -12.50
CA LYS A 58 -1.19 12.83 -12.00
C LYS A 58 0.01 13.51 -11.35
N ASN A 59 1.01 12.73 -10.92
CA ASN A 59 2.25 13.24 -10.28
C ASN A 59 3.45 13.27 -11.23
N LYS A 60 3.26 13.08 -12.55
CA LYS A 60 4.24 13.54 -13.53
C LYS A 60 4.17 15.06 -13.56
N ILE A 61 4.99 15.69 -12.71
CA ILE A 61 5.47 17.06 -12.90
C ILE A 61 6.28 17.09 -14.21
#